data_AF-A0A0B1SDZ5-F1
#
_entry.id   AF-A0A0B1SDZ5-F1
#
_cell.length_a   1.000
_cell.length_b   1.000
_cell.length_c   1.000
_cell.angle_alpha   90.00
_cell.angle_beta   90.00
_cell.angle_gamma   90.00
#
_symmetry.space_group_name_H-M   'P 1'
#
loop_
_entity.id
_entity.type
_entity.pdbx_description
1 polymer ?
#
loop_
_entity_poly.entity_id
_entity_poly.type
_entity_poly.pdbx_seq_one_letter_code
_entity_poly.pdbx_strand_id
1 'polypeptide(L)'
;MWYQSPAQVDAYYAPNNNEMIFPAGIMQFPFLTLGVPNYITYGMVGAVIGHEVSHAFDDQGLFFFSSPWVTATKQTYLSLR
;
A
#
# COMPACT_ATOMS: atom_id res chain seq x y z
N MET A 1 -12.24 6.28 8.37
CA MET A 1 -13.12 5.14 8.72
C MET A 1 -12.48 3.88 8.17
N TRP A 2 -12.53 2.75 8.88
CA TRP A 2 -11.99 1.49 8.36
C TRP A 2 -13.07 0.76 7.58
N TYR A 3 -12.72 0.25 6.40
CA TYR A 3 -13.65 -0.44 5.49
C TYR A 3 -13.66 -1.96 5.72
N GLN A 4 -12.71 -2.44 6.51
CA GLN A 4 -12.49 -3.85 6.78
C GLN A 4 -12.47 -4.16 8.28
N SER A 5 -12.84 -5.39 8.61
CA SER A 5 -12.74 -5.90 9.98
C SER A 5 -11.28 -6.15 10.36
N PRO A 6 -10.87 -5.91 11.62
CA PRO A 6 -9.53 -6.25 12.10
C PRO A 6 -9.12 -7.71 11.88
N ALA A 7 -10.09 -8.62 11.73
CA ALA A 7 -9.84 -10.05 11.53
C ALA A 7 -9.57 -10.45 10.06
N GLN A 8 -9.73 -9.52 9.10
CA GLN A 8 -9.46 -9.84 7.69
C GLN A 8 -7.96 -10.04 7.46
N VAL A 9 -7.64 -11.07 6.67
CA VAL A 9 -6.27 -11.33 6.20
C VAL A 9 -6.09 -10.56 4.91
N ASP A 10 -5.87 -9.26 5.02
CA ASP A 10 -5.81 -8.34 3.90
C ASP A 10 -4.97 -7.10 4.26
N ALA A 11 -4.67 -6.25 3.27
CA ALA A 11 -4.13 -4.91 3.44
C ALA A 11 -4.73 -4.01 2.35
N TYR A 12 -4.87 -2.71 2.63
CA TYR A 12 -5.36 -1.79 1.60
C TYR A 12 -4.94 -0.35 1.85
N TYR A 13 -4.88 0.41 0.75
CA TYR A 13 -4.71 1.86 0.72
C TYR A 13 -6.06 2.59 0.62
N ALA A 14 -6.26 3.58 1.49
CA ALA A 14 -7.44 4.44 1.52
C ALA A 14 -7.09 5.82 0.92
N PRO A 15 -7.36 6.06 -0.38
CA PRO A 15 -6.86 7.24 -1.07
C PRO A 15 -7.42 8.58 -0.56
N ASN A 16 -8.67 8.57 -0.09
CA ASN A 16 -9.33 9.77 0.46
C ASN A 16 -8.60 10.33 1.71
N ASN A 17 -7.90 9.45 2.43
CA ASN A 17 -7.22 9.76 3.68
C ASN A 17 -5.70 9.70 3.54
N ASN A 18 -5.18 9.21 2.41
CA ASN A 18 -3.75 8.90 2.21
C ASN A 18 -3.21 7.99 3.33
N GLU A 19 -3.97 6.95 3.67
CA GLU A 19 -3.68 6.03 4.77
C GLU A 19 -3.53 4.60 4.25
N MET A 20 -2.52 3.88 4.74
CA MET A 20 -2.38 2.43 4.56
C MET A 20 -2.87 1.73 5.83
N ILE A 21 -3.68 0.69 5.67
CA ILE A 21 -4.31 -0.01 6.79
C ILE A 21 -3.96 -1.49 6.71
N PHE A 22 -3.41 -2.00 7.82
CA PHE A 22 -3.02 -3.39 7.99
C PHE A 22 -3.82 -4.00 9.15
N PRO A 23 -4.98 -4.63 8.88
CA PRO A 23 -5.75 -5.37 9.88
C PRO A 23 -4.90 -6.39 10.64
N ALA A 24 -5.23 -6.66 11.90
CA ALA A 24 -4.50 -7.63 12.73
C ALA A 24 -4.49 -9.05 12.12
N GLY A 25 -5.49 -9.40 11.31
CA GLY A 25 -5.59 -10.68 10.61
C GLY A 25 -4.44 -10.95 9.62
N ILE A 26 -3.79 -9.93 9.05
CA ILE A 26 -2.61 -10.14 8.19
C ILE A 26 -1.31 -10.29 9.01
N MET A 27 -1.32 -9.93 10.30
CA MET A 27 -0.15 -9.95 11.19
C MET A 27 0.11 -11.34 11.79
N GLN A 28 0.08 -12.37 10.95
CA GLN A 28 0.32 -13.77 11.32
C GLN A 28 1.12 -14.49 10.24
N PHE A 29 1.47 -15.75 10.49
CA PHE A 29 2.13 -16.60 9.49
C PHE A 29 1.30 -16.69 8.19
N PRO A 30 1.91 -16.58 7.00
CA PRO A 30 3.35 -16.48 6.74
C PRO A 30 3.92 -15.06 6.89
N PHE A 31 3.09 -14.02 6.82
CA PHE A 31 3.54 -12.63 6.68
C PHE A 31 4.36 -12.12 7.87
N LEU A 32 3.85 -12.27 9.09
CA LEU A 32 4.52 -11.84 10.32
C LEU A 32 4.56 -13.00 11.31
N THR A 33 5.77 -13.50 11.60
CA THR A 33 5.98 -14.60 12.54
C THR A 33 7.20 -14.30 13.41
N LEU A 34 7.07 -14.54 14.71
CA LEU A 34 8.19 -14.40 15.63
C LEU A 34 9.11 -15.63 15.52
N GLY A 35 10.42 -15.41 15.65
CA GLY A 35 11.41 -16.49 15.63
C GLY A 35 11.92 -16.91 14.25
N VAL A 36 11.52 -16.23 13.17
CA VAL A 36 12.16 -16.36 11.85
C VAL A 36 13.23 -15.30 11.64
N PRO A 37 14.25 -15.53 10.79
CA PRO A 37 15.23 -14.50 10.44
C PRO A 37 14.54 -13.25 9.88
N ASN A 38 15.00 -12.07 10.29
CA ASN A 38 14.40 -10.78 9.91
C ASN A 38 14.24 -10.58 8.39
N TYR A 39 15.14 -11.14 7.58
CA TYR A 39 15.05 -11.00 6.11
C TYR A 39 13.78 -11.65 5.54
N ILE A 40 13.24 -12.69 6.17
CA ILE A 40 11.97 -13.32 5.75
C ILE A 40 10.82 -12.36 6.02
N THR A 41 10.76 -11.80 7.24
CA THR A 41 9.74 -10.82 7.63
C THR A 41 9.83 -9.56 6.77
N TYR A 42 11.04 -9.06 6.48
CA TYR A 42 11.23 -7.93 5.58
C TYR A 42 10.78 -8.24 4.16
N GLY A 43 11.06 -9.44 3.64
CA GLY A 43 10.58 -9.85 2.33
C GLY A 43 9.05 -9.91 2.27
N MET A 44 8.41 -10.50 3.28
CA MET A 44 6.96 -10.70 3.28
C MET A 44 6.20 -9.42 3.65
N VAL A 45 6.41 -8.88 4.84
CA VAL A 45 5.73 -7.65 5.28
C VAL A 45 6.16 -6.45 4.43
N GLY A 46 7.45 -6.36 4.10
CA GLY A 46 7.95 -5.26 3.29
C GLY A 46 7.40 -5.26 1.87
N ALA A 47 7.16 -6.44 1.26
CA ALA A 47 6.48 -6.51 -0.03
C ALA A 47 5.01 -6.05 0.06
N VAL A 48 4.28 -6.43 1.11
CA VAL A 48 2.89 -5.97 1.32
C VAL A 48 2.86 -4.46 1.57
N ILE A 49 3.76 -3.92 2.41
CA ILE A 49 3.88 -2.47 2.60
C ILE A 49 4.22 -1.77 1.28
N GLY A 50 5.17 -2.31 0.50
CA GLY A 50 5.55 -1.76 -0.79
C GLY A 50 4.39 -1.75 -1.81
N HIS A 51 3.56 -2.80 -1.79
CA HIS A 51 2.33 -2.88 -2.58
C HIS A 51 1.37 -1.74 -2.21
N GLU A 52 1.08 -1.56 -0.92
CA GLU A 52 0.16 -0.51 -0.47
C GLU A 52 0.70 0.91 -0.68
N VAL A 53 2.01 1.12 -0.52
CA VAL A 53 2.64 2.40 -0.87
C VAL A 53 2.48 2.67 -2.36
N SER A 54 2.60 1.65 -3.21
CA SER A 54 2.48 1.81 -4.66
C SER A 54 1.06 2.28 -5.06
N HIS A 55 0.02 1.89 -4.32
CA HIS A 55 -1.34 2.37 -4.54
C HIS A 55 -1.52 3.89 -4.33
N ALA A 56 -0.63 4.53 -3.56
CA ALA A 56 -0.63 6.00 -3.47
C ALA A 56 -0.17 6.67 -4.79
N PHE A 57 0.54 5.94 -5.65
CA PHE A 57 1.18 6.45 -6.85
C PHE A 57 0.69 5.77 -8.14
N ASP A 58 -0.22 4.81 -8.04
CA ASP A 58 -0.81 4.17 -9.21
C ASP A 58 -1.80 5.11 -9.94
N ASP A 59 -2.36 4.61 -11.03
CA ASP A 59 -3.28 5.37 -11.87
C ASP A 59 -4.47 5.97 -11.10
N GLN A 60 -4.91 5.34 -10.00
CA GLN A 60 -5.98 5.86 -9.14
C GLN A 60 -5.43 6.83 -8.08
N GLY A 61 -4.31 6.49 -7.44
CA GLY A 61 -3.65 7.32 -6.42
C GLY A 61 -3.25 8.70 -6.93
N LEU A 62 -2.77 8.79 -8.17
CA LEU A 62 -2.39 10.04 -8.83
C LEU A 62 -3.56 11.01 -9.09
N PHE A 63 -4.81 10.61 -8.95
CA PHE A 63 -5.96 11.54 -9.00
C PHE A 63 -6.16 12.30 -7.69
N PHE A 64 -5.67 11.77 -6.57
CA PHE A 64 -5.80 12.40 -5.25
C PHE A 64 -4.69 13.41 -4.98
N PHE A 65 -3.56 13.31 -5.68
CA PHE A 65 -2.50 14.32 -5.63
C PHE A 65 -2.76 15.46 -6.64
N SER A 66 -3.30 16.58 -6.17
CA SER A 66 -3.45 17.82 -6.96
C SER A 66 -2.30 18.80 -6.65
N SER A 67 -1.24 18.75 -7.45
CA SER A 67 -0.15 19.73 -7.38
C SER A 67 0.23 20.22 -8.79
N PRO A 68 0.55 21.52 -8.97
CA PRO A 68 0.97 22.06 -10.27
C PRO A 68 2.21 21.35 -10.86
N TRP A 69 3.06 20.78 -10.01
CA TRP A 69 4.24 20.00 -10.42
C TRP A 69 3.90 18.59 -10.91
N VAL A 70 2.69 18.11 -10.61
CA VAL A 70 2.21 16.76 -10.95
C VAL A 70 1.56 16.75 -12.33
N THR A 71 1.04 17.86 -12.85
CA THR A 71 0.31 17.86 -14.13
C THR A 71 1.19 17.46 -15.33
N ALA A 72 2.41 18.01 -15.43
CA ALA A 72 3.33 17.69 -16.52
C ALA A 72 3.87 16.24 -16.43
N THR A 73 4.26 15.81 -15.23
CA THR A 73 4.73 14.44 -14.95
C THR A 73 3.62 13.40 -15.09
N LYS A 74 2.38 13.73 -14.72
CA LYS A 74 1.20 12.87 -14.91
C LYS A 74 0.95 12.61 -16.39
N GLN A 75 1.08 13.61 -17.25
CA GLN A 75 0.93 13.41 -18.70
C GLN A 75 2.02 12.48 -19.26
N THR A 76 3.27 12.61 -18.79
CA THR A 76 4.36 11.70 -19.18
C THR A 76 4.11 10.27 -18.69
N TYR A 77 3.75 10.09 -17.43
CA TYR A 77 3.43 8.78 -16.85
C TYR A 77 2.30 8.07 -17.62
N LEU A 78 1.20 8.79 -17.94
CA LEU A 78 0.08 8.25 -18.71
C LEU A 78 0.40 8.00 -20.20
N SER A 79 1.55 8.46 -20.70
CA SER A 79 1.99 8.24 -22.09
C SER A 79 2.95 7.06 -22.25
N LEU A 80 3.44 6.50 -21.14
CA LEU A 80 4.37 5.35 -21.12
C LEU A 80 3.67 4.00 -20.96
N ARG A 81 2.34 4.01 -20.95
CA ARG A 81 1.44 2.84 -21.00
C ARG A 81 0.92 2.63 -22.43
#